data_AF-A0A1H7L9C5-F1
#
_entry.id   AF-A0A1H7L9C5-F1
#
_cell.length_a   1.000
_cell.length_b   1.000
_cell.length_c   1.000
_cell.angle_alpha   90.00
_cell.angle_beta   90.00
_cell.angle_gamma   90.00
#
_symmetry.space_group_name_H-M   'P 1'
#
loop_
_entity.id
_entity.type
_entity.pdbx_description
1 polymer ?
#
loop_
_entity_poly.entity_id
_entity_poly.type
_entity_poly.pdbx_seq_one_letter_code
_entity_poly.pdbx_strand_id
1 'polypeptide(L)'
;MRVTSTSFRWRKKFCIPRLKKADREIGPALIRRFRTVRVLEHATFAHSFDTTVETRKRTCSVMLPTGPSRRFPRRILHSETRMTSSSTITIDGYSIADTVNHQDTTNTYAEIAGTVVSFLIDCGMKDADVNPSHLSLAFEYAYEPLPRFWRDFDLATVMDAISARFPDWRSAAQARTQAPAEVLREVEGILYMNAADEANAEMLMALPLRVRPTEAQAAADWIVAELEKRGLESERQLAERDGWRCGERALEVVRSLEPVAKGIQCERLGTRTARMVRDRMMTTGRT
;
A
#
# COMPACT_ATOMS: atom_id res chain seq x y z
N MET A 1 23.09 -42.88 -51.80
CA MET A 1 24.17 -42.20 -51.06
C MET A 1 23.73 -41.98 -49.63
N ARG A 2 24.55 -42.40 -48.67
CA ARG A 2 24.35 -42.31 -47.21
C ARG A 2 24.79 -40.95 -46.67
N VAL A 3 24.10 -40.42 -45.66
CA VAL A 3 24.65 -39.75 -44.45
C VAL A 3 23.54 -39.82 -43.37
N THR A 4 23.48 -40.87 -42.54
CA THR A 4 23.92 -40.98 -41.14
C THR A 4 23.43 -39.92 -40.15
N SER A 5 22.53 -40.40 -39.27
CA SER A 5 22.06 -39.84 -38.01
C SER A 5 23.17 -39.80 -36.94
N THR A 6 23.21 -38.72 -36.15
CA THR A 6 23.96 -38.63 -34.90
C THR A 6 23.01 -38.29 -33.76
N SER A 7 22.61 -39.33 -33.02
CA SER A 7 21.95 -39.20 -31.71
C SER A 7 23.00 -38.93 -30.63
N PHE A 8 22.91 -37.79 -29.94
CA PHE A 8 23.72 -37.52 -28.75
C PHE A 8 22.95 -37.93 -27.49
N ARG A 9 23.56 -38.86 -26.74
CA ARG A 9 23.00 -39.51 -25.54
C ARG A 9 23.73 -38.96 -24.31
N TRP A 10 23.08 -38.12 -23.50
CA TRP A 10 23.60 -37.76 -22.18
C TRP A 10 22.92 -38.63 -21.11
N ARG A 11 23.69 -39.59 -20.58
CA ARG A 11 23.47 -40.15 -19.24
C ARG A 11 24.27 -39.29 -18.26
N LYS A 12 23.60 -38.61 -17.33
CA LYS A 12 24.21 -38.25 -16.05
C LYS A 12 23.28 -38.69 -14.92
N LYS A 13 23.82 -39.59 -14.10
CA LYS A 13 23.26 -40.06 -12.84
C LYS A 13 23.18 -38.88 -11.88
N PHE A 14 21.99 -38.55 -11.39
CA PHE A 14 21.85 -37.78 -10.17
C PHE A 14 21.67 -38.76 -9.01
N CYS A 15 22.69 -38.86 -8.17
CA CYS A 15 22.57 -39.45 -6.84
C CYS A 15 21.67 -38.54 -6.00
N ILE A 16 20.58 -39.10 -5.48
CA ILE A 16 19.75 -38.47 -4.45
C ILE A 16 20.41 -38.79 -3.09
N PRO A 17 20.93 -37.83 -2.33
CA PRO A 17 21.23 -38.08 -0.92
C PRO A 17 19.89 -38.16 -0.17
N ARG A 18 19.68 -39.28 0.53
CA ARG A 18 18.66 -39.41 1.58
C ARG A 18 18.89 -38.33 2.64
N LEU A 19 18.07 -37.28 2.62
CA LEU A 19 17.92 -36.37 3.76
C LEU A 19 17.15 -37.11 4.86
N LYS A 20 17.90 -37.68 5.80
CA LYS A 20 17.37 -38.14 7.08
C LYS A 20 17.26 -36.92 8.02
N LYS A 21 16.07 -36.76 8.60
CA LYS A 21 15.76 -36.01 9.84
C LYS A 21 16.35 -34.60 9.96
N ALA A 22 15.57 -33.60 9.54
CA ALA A 22 15.67 -32.23 10.02
C ALA A 22 14.27 -31.61 10.18
N ASP A 23 13.35 -32.33 10.83
CA ASP A 23 12.08 -31.79 11.31
C ASP A 23 12.24 -31.38 12.77
N ARG A 24 12.74 -30.16 12.97
CA ARG A 24 12.63 -29.26 14.13
C ARG A 24 13.54 -28.08 13.82
N GLU A 25 13.03 -26.86 13.95
CA GLU A 25 13.73 -25.56 13.74
C GLU A 25 13.49 -24.76 12.44
N ILE A 26 12.43 -25.04 11.65
CA ILE A 26 12.05 -24.14 10.53
C ILE A 26 11.18 -22.96 11.01
N GLY A 27 10.67 -22.98 12.25
CA GLY A 27 9.78 -21.95 12.82
C GLY A 27 10.40 -20.54 12.94
N PRO A 28 11.58 -20.37 13.54
CA PRO A 28 12.19 -19.04 13.70
C PRO A 28 12.83 -18.51 12.41
N ALA A 29 13.25 -19.38 11.49
CA ALA A 29 14.03 -19.01 10.31
C ALA A 29 13.18 -18.41 9.17
N LEU A 30 11.94 -18.88 8.98
CA LEU A 30 11.02 -18.30 7.99
C LEU A 30 10.49 -16.93 8.44
N ILE A 31 10.16 -16.81 9.74
CA ILE A 31 9.76 -15.54 10.38
C ILE A 31 10.94 -14.57 10.40
N ARG A 32 12.18 -15.03 10.63
CA ARG A 32 13.39 -14.19 10.46
C ARG A 32 13.59 -13.76 9.02
N ARG A 33 13.45 -14.62 8.00
CA ARG A 33 13.64 -14.18 6.59
C ARG A 33 12.62 -13.13 6.15
N PHE A 34 11.35 -13.22 6.56
CA PHE A 34 10.37 -12.16 6.30
C PHE A 34 10.58 -10.91 7.20
N ARG A 35 10.95 -11.07 8.48
CA ARG A 35 11.37 -9.95 9.36
C ARG A 35 12.56 -9.21 8.79
N THR A 36 13.60 -9.90 8.35
CA THR A 36 14.85 -9.29 7.89
C THR A 36 14.68 -8.63 6.52
N VAL A 37 13.72 -9.06 5.69
CA VAL A 37 13.48 -8.42 4.38
C VAL A 37 12.52 -7.23 4.47
N ARG A 38 11.44 -7.27 5.28
CA ARG A 38 10.55 -6.08 5.46
C ARG A 38 11.06 -5.13 6.55
N VAL A 39 11.48 -5.59 7.72
CA VAL A 39 11.82 -4.71 8.87
C VAL A 39 13.15 -3.96 8.69
N LEU A 40 14.15 -4.55 8.01
CA LEU A 40 15.38 -3.79 7.69
C LEU A 40 15.12 -2.66 6.68
N GLU A 41 14.09 -2.77 5.83
CA GLU A 41 13.72 -1.73 4.86
C GLU A 41 13.01 -0.54 5.54
N HIS A 42 12.21 -0.79 6.58
CA HIS A 42 11.49 0.24 7.33
C HIS A 42 12.38 1.07 8.28
N ALA A 43 13.48 0.51 8.81
CA ALA A 43 14.44 1.26 9.64
C ALA A 43 15.10 2.42 8.86
N THR A 44 15.24 2.29 7.54
CA THR A 44 15.72 3.36 6.65
C THR A 44 14.68 4.46 6.38
N PHE A 45 13.39 4.17 6.54
CA PHE A 45 12.31 5.14 6.31
C PHE A 45 12.14 6.13 7.48
N ALA A 46 12.47 5.73 8.71
CA ALA A 46 12.30 6.56 9.90
C ALA A 46 13.30 7.74 10.01
N HIS A 47 14.40 7.73 9.25
CA HIS A 47 15.45 8.75 9.36
C HIS A 47 15.37 9.89 8.35
N SER A 48 14.44 9.91 7.39
CA SER A 48 14.51 10.85 6.25
C SER A 48 13.36 11.84 6.09
N PHE A 49 12.37 11.88 6.98
CA PHE A 49 11.38 12.96 7.02
C PHE A 49 11.73 13.96 8.13
N ASP A 50 12.90 14.60 7.99
CA ASP A 50 13.28 15.77 8.77
C ASP A 50 13.53 16.92 7.80
N THR A 51 12.45 17.43 7.19
CA THR A 51 12.50 18.70 6.45
C THR A 51 12.52 19.84 7.48
N THR A 52 13.71 20.18 7.93
CA THR A 52 13.97 21.41 8.69
C THR A 52 13.64 22.61 7.78
N VAL A 53 12.48 23.22 8.02
CA VAL A 53 12.14 24.54 7.47
C VAL A 53 12.95 25.58 8.24
N GLU A 54 14.17 25.85 7.75
CA GLU A 54 15.00 26.94 8.25
C GLU A 54 14.43 28.27 7.75
N THR A 55 13.65 28.95 8.58
CA THR A 55 13.21 30.33 8.35
C THR A 55 14.40 31.30 8.36
N ARG A 56 15.02 31.50 7.20
CA ARG A 56 15.93 32.63 6.99
C ARG A 56 15.14 33.92 6.73
N LYS A 57 15.05 34.76 7.75
CA LYS A 57 14.73 36.19 7.63
C LYS A 57 15.77 36.85 6.72
N ARG A 58 15.37 37.24 5.51
CA ARG A 58 16.10 38.22 4.69
C ARG A 58 15.32 39.53 4.69
N THR A 59 15.84 40.49 5.44
CA THR A 59 15.57 41.91 5.33
C THR A 59 16.11 42.40 3.99
N CYS A 60 15.24 42.80 3.07
CA CYS A 60 15.62 43.56 1.88
C CYS A 60 15.13 45.00 2.04
N SER A 61 16.11 45.89 2.07
CA SER A 61 15.96 47.33 2.13
C SER A 61 15.32 47.91 0.87
N VAL A 62 14.54 48.96 1.11
CA VAL A 62 13.85 49.84 0.18
C VAL A 62 14.79 50.45 -0.87
N MET A 63 14.37 50.46 -2.14
CA MET A 63 14.86 51.38 -3.17
C MET A 63 13.67 52.14 -3.78
N LEU A 64 13.76 53.47 -3.79
CA LEU A 64 13.07 54.37 -4.72
C LEU A 64 14.15 55.30 -5.28
N PRO A 65 14.07 55.70 -6.57
CA PRO A 65 13.54 57.05 -6.83
C PRO A 65 12.79 57.28 -8.17
N THR A 66 11.80 58.19 -8.07
CA THR A 66 11.42 59.34 -8.94
C THR A 66 11.07 59.22 -10.45
N GLY A 67 9.77 59.40 -10.74
CA GLY A 67 9.19 60.40 -11.69
C GLY A 67 8.91 59.98 -13.16
N PRO A 68 8.15 60.78 -13.95
CA PRO A 68 6.75 61.21 -13.72
C PRO A 68 5.81 61.10 -14.96
N SER A 69 4.51 61.37 -14.71
CA SER A 69 3.53 62.03 -15.61
C SER A 69 2.52 61.18 -16.42
N ARG A 70 1.22 61.23 -16.06
CA ARG A 70 0.16 62.08 -16.71
C ARG A 70 -1.29 61.68 -16.30
N ARG A 71 -1.97 62.66 -15.70
CA ARG A 71 -3.39 63.12 -15.79
C ARG A 71 -4.58 62.14 -16.06
N PHE A 72 -5.42 62.00 -15.02
CA PHE A 72 -6.90 62.10 -14.84
C PHE A 72 -7.84 62.43 -16.04
N PRO A 73 -9.19 62.13 -16.01
CA PRO A 73 -10.16 62.28 -14.88
C PRO A 73 -11.12 61.09 -14.59
N ARG A 74 -11.61 60.84 -13.34
CA ARG A 74 -12.88 61.30 -12.68
C ARG A 74 -14.13 61.13 -13.58
N ARG A 75 -15.28 60.53 -13.22
CA ARG A 75 -16.12 60.46 -11.99
C ARG A 75 -17.30 59.49 -12.38
N ILE A 76 -18.01 58.75 -11.51
CA ILE A 76 -19.28 59.11 -10.83
C ILE A 76 -19.81 57.83 -10.12
N LEU A 77 -20.24 57.98 -8.86
CA LEU A 77 -21.07 57.05 -8.08
C LEU A 77 -22.54 57.14 -8.51
N HIS A 78 -23.28 56.02 -8.46
CA HIS A 78 -24.71 55.83 -8.11
C HIS A 78 -25.05 54.38 -8.52
N SER A 79 -25.91 53.58 -7.91
CA SER A 79 -26.70 53.55 -6.68
C SER A 79 -27.37 52.17 -6.68
N GLU A 80 -27.70 51.64 -5.51
CA GLU A 80 -28.43 50.39 -5.32
C GLU A 80 -29.76 50.33 -6.11
N THR A 81 -30.13 49.13 -6.57
CA THR A 81 -31.55 48.73 -6.60
C THR A 81 -31.65 47.23 -6.39
N ARG A 82 -32.33 46.87 -5.30
CA ARG A 82 -32.71 45.52 -4.88
C ARG A 82 -34.21 45.39 -5.15
N MET A 83 -34.61 44.45 -6.00
CA MET A 83 -35.94 43.82 -6.04
C MET A 83 -35.74 42.40 -6.57
N THR A 84 -35.69 41.39 -5.70
CA THR A 84 -36.82 40.49 -5.39
C THR A 84 -37.60 40.04 -6.62
N SER A 85 -37.31 38.83 -7.08
CA SER A 85 -38.30 37.97 -7.72
C SER A 85 -38.05 36.54 -7.26
N SER A 86 -38.92 36.12 -6.34
CA SER A 86 -39.14 34.74 -5.94
C SER A 86 -39.51 33.91 -7.16
N SER A 87 -38.86 32.77 -7.31
CA SER A 87 -39.43 31.61 -7.99
C SER A 87 -38.89 30.38 -7.30
N THR A 88 -39.53 30.02 -6.20
CA THR A 88 -39.39 28.71 -5.56
C THR A 88 -40.22 27.73 -6.38
N ILE A 89 -39.59 27.01 -7.29
CA ILE A 89 -40.15 25.79 -7.86
C ILE A 89 -39.65 24.66 -6.96
N THR A 90 -40.56 24.18 -6.11
CA THR A 90 -40.40 22.96 -5.33
C THR A 90 -40.61 21.78 -6.27
N ILE A 91 -39.56 21.02 -6.56
CA ILE A 91 -39.66 19.65 -7.06
C ILE A 91 -38.72 18.83 -6.18
N ASP A 92 -39.28 17.82 -5.52
CA ASP A 92 -38.60 16.88 -4.63
C ASP A 92 -37.36 16.28 -5.31
N GLY A 93 -36.20 16.82 -4.96
CA GLY A 93 -34.88 16.37 -5.39
C GLY A 93 -34.10 15.85 -4.18
N TYR A 94 -34.57 14.77 -3.57
CA TYR A 94 -33.73 13.99 -2.67
C TYR A 94 -32.87 13.05 -3.52
N SER A 95 -31.58 13.37 -3.63
CA SER A 95 -30.58 12.51 -4.29
C SER A 95 -30.42 11.22 -3.48
N ILE A 96 -31.06 10.14 -3.94
CA ILE A 96 -30.92 8.77 -3.39
C ILE A 96 -29.61 8.11 -3.89
N ALA A 97 -28.79 8.81 -4.70
CA ALA A 97 -27.57 8.24 -5.26
C ALA A 97 -26.36 8.31 -4.31
N ASP A 98 -26.33 9.24 -3.36
CA ASP A 98 -25.18 9.42 -2.45
C ASP A 98 -25.26 8.55 -1.19
N THR A 99 -26.45 8.06 -0.82
CA THR A 99 -26.67 7.30 0.41
C THR A 99 -26.37 5.81 0.27
N VAL A 100 -26.56 5.25 -0.93
CA VAL A 100 -26.35 3.81 -1.18
C VAL A 100 -24.86 3.46 -1.19
N ASN A 101 -24.00 4.36 -1.70
CA ASN A 101 -22.57 4.08 -1.84
C ASN A 101 -21.82 4.16 -0.49
N HIS A 102 -22.32 4.96 0.46
CA HIS A 102 -21.67 5.14 1.77
C HIS A 102 -21.97 3.99 2.75
N GLN A 103 -23.17 3.40 2.70
CA GLN A 103 -23.50 2.23 3.52
C GLN A 103 -22.77 0.96 3.04
N ASP A 104 -22.66 0.73 1.74
CA ASP A 104 -21.95 -0.44 1.18
C ASP A 104 -20.43 -0.38 1.42
N THR A 105 -19.84 0.82 1.36
CA THR A 105 -18.41 1.00 1.68
C THR A 105 -18.12 0.88 3.17
N THR A 106 -18.98 1.44 4.03
CA THR A 106 -18.86 1.29 5.50
C THR A 106 -18.97 -0.18 5.93
N ASN A 107 -19.85 -0.95 5.28
CA ASN A 107 -20.02 -2.37 5.55
C ASN A 107 -18.77 -3.17 5.16
N THR A 108 -18.21 -2.91 3.97
CA THR A 108 -16.98 -3.56 3.50
C THR A 108 -15.80 -3.37 4.46
N TYR A 109 -15.55 -2.14 4.95
CA TYR A 109 -14.44 -1.91 5.87
C TYR A 109 -14.67 -2.51 7.27
N ALA A 110 -15.92 -2.60 7.71
CA ALA A 110 -16.25 -3.34 8.93
C ALA A 110 -15.94 -4.85 8.77
N GLU A 111 -16.21 -5.44 7.61
CA GLU A 111 -15.86 -6.84 7.31
C GLU A 111 -14.34 -7.06 7.23
N ILE A 112 -13.60 -6.15 6.60
CA ILE A 112 -12.13 -6.18 6.57
C ILE A 112 -11.57 -6.07 8.00
N ALA A 113 -12.07 -5.12 8.79
CA ALA A 113 -11.67 -4.95 10.19
C ALA A 113 -11.96 -6.21 11.01
N GLY A 114 -13.13 -6.82 10.83
CA GLY A 114 -13.49 -8.10 11.44
C GLY A 114 -12.55 -9.24 11.03
N THR A 115 -12.14 -9.29 9.77
CA THR A 115 -11.20 -10.29 9.24
C THR A 115 -9.80 -10.12 9.84
N VAL A 116 -9.32 -8.88 9.92
CA VAL A 116 -8.04 -8.54 10.57
C VAL A 116 -8.05 -8.94 12.05
N VAL A 117 -9.10 -8.56 12.79
CA VAL A 117 -9.22 -8.91 14.21
C VAL A 117 -9.30 -10.42 14.41
N SER A 118 -10.07 -11.13 13.57
CA SER A 118 -10.19 -12.59 13.63
C SER A 118 -8.84 -13.27 13.40
N PHE A 119 -8.04 -12.79 12.44
CA PHE A 119 -6.69 -13.29 12.23
C PHE A 119 -5.80 -13.16 13.47
N LEU A 120 -5.82 -11.99 14.12
CA LEU A 120 -5.02 -11.74 15.33
C LEU A 120 -5.44 -12.69 16.48
N ILE A 121 -6.76 -12.89 16.65
CA ILE A 121 -7.31 -13.81 17.66
C ILE A 121 -6.92 -15.26 17.36
N ASP A 122 -7.08 -15.71 16.12
CA ASP A 122 -6.74 -17.07 15.69
C ASP A 122 -5.24 -17.34 15.82
N CYS A 123 -4.41 -16.31 15.71
CA CYS A 123 -2.98 -16.41 15.97
C CYS A 123 -2.61 -16.37 17.47
N GLY A 124 -3.60 -16.28 18.37
CA GLY A 124 -3.40 -16.23 19.82
C GLY A 124 -2.72 -14.94 20.31
N MET A 125 -2.79 -13.87 19.51
CA MET A 125 -2.15 -12.60 19.84
C MET A 125 -2.82 -11.93 21.04
N LYS A 126 -2.03 -11.19 21.82
CA LYS A 126 -2.46 -10.36 22.94
C LYS A 126 -2.16 -8.89 22.67
N ASP A 127 -2.55 -8.00 23.58
CA ASP A 127 -2.27 -6.57 23.51
C ASP A 127 -0.78 -6.26 23.25
N ALA A 128 0.11 -6.98 23.92
CA ALA A 128 1.55 -6.85 23.74
C ALA A 128 2.05 -7.33 22.37
N ASP A 129 1.26 -8.10 21.63
CA ASP A 129 1.63 -8.60 20.31
C ASP A 129 1.20 -7.66 19.18
N VAL A 130 0.39 -6.63 19.45
CA VAL A 130 0.04 -5.62 18.43
C VAL A 130 1.28 -4.80 18.11
N ASN A 131 1.84 -5.01 16.92
CA ASN A 131 3.02 -4.32 16.40
C ASN A 131 2.98 -4.30 14.86
N PRO A 132 3.78 -3.45 14.19
CA PRO A 132 3.69 -3.27 12.74
C PRO A 132 3.85 -4.56 11.92
N SER A 133 4.73 -5.48 12.36
CA SER A 133 4.95 -6.76 11.66
C SER A 133 3.73 -7.68 11.73
N HIS A 134 3.08 -7.77 12.89
CA HIS A 134 1.88 -8.60 13.06
C HIS A 134 0.67 -7.98 12.37
N LEU A 135 0.53 -6.65 12.44
CA LEU A 135 -0.51 -5.92 11.72
C LEU A 135 -0.36 -6.06 10.21
N SER A 136 0.87 -5.96 9.69
CA SER A 136 1.15 -6.22 8.27
C SER A 136 0.67 -7.60 7.81
N LEU A 137 0.93 -8.66 8.59
CA LEU A 137 0.45 -10.01 8.27
C LEU A 137 -1.07 -10.09 8.31
N ALA A 138 -1.71 -9.45 9.29
CA ALA A 138 -3.17 -9.42 9.40
C ALA A 138 -3.83 -8.68 8.23
N PHE A 139 -3.23 -7.59 7.75
CA PHE A 139 -3.72 -6.88 6.57
C PHE A 139 -3.52 -7.71 5.30
N GLU A 140 -2.37 -8.38 5.14
CA GLU A 140 -2.16 -9.29 4.00
C GLU A 140 -3.14 -10.48 4.03
N TYR A 141 -3.55 -10.96 5.21
CA TYR A 141 -4.59 -11.97 5.36
C TYR A 141 -5.95 -11.47 4.88
N ALA A 142 -6.29 -10.23 5.20
CA ALA A 142 -7.53 -9.58 4.79
C ALA A 142 -7.49 -9.04 3.34
N TYR A 143 -6.34 -9.11 2.67
CA TYR A 143 -6.18 -8.63 1.30
C TYR A 143 -7.08 -9.39 0.33
N GLU A 144 -7.91 -8.64 -0.39
CA GLU A 144 -8.62 -9.12 -1.56
C GLU A 144 -7.96 -8.53 -2.81
N PRO A 145 -7.70 -9.34 -3.85
CA PRO A 145 -7.08 -8.89 -5.09
C PRO A 145 -8.07 -8.09 -5.96
N LEU A 146 -8.51 -6.95 -5.45
CA LEU A 146 -9.37 -5.98 -6.10
C LEU A 146 -8.56 -4.72 -6.41
N PRO A 147 -8.82 -4.04 -7.56
CA PRO A 147 -8.23 -2.75 -7.82
C PRO A 147 -8.49 -1.78 -6.67
N ARG A 148 -7.51 -0.93 -6.39
CA ARG A 148 -7.53 0.08 -5.32
C ARG A 148 -7.67 -0.43 -3.88
N PHE A 149 -7.66 -1.74 -3.61
CA PHE A 149 -7.85 -2.26 -2.26
C PHE A 149 -6.94 -1.57 -1.24
N TRP A 150 -5.66 -1.42 -1.55
CA TRP A 150 -4.70 -0.81 -0.62
C TRP A 150 -4.83 0.70 -0.55
N ARG A 151 -5.17 1.34 -1.67
CA ARG A 151 -5.37 2.79 -1.73
C ARG A 151 -6.59 3.24 -0.94
N ASP A 152 -7.63 2.43 -0.95
CA ASP A 152 -8.89 2.76 -0.31
C ASP A 152 -8.97 2.17 1.12
N PHE A 153 -7.94 1.42 1.57
CA PHE A 153 -7.88 0.77 2.89
C PHE A 153 -8.09 1.76 4.05
N ASP A 154 -9.20 1.62 4.76
CA ASP A 154 -9.53 2.46 5.92
C ASP A 154 -8.81 1.98 7.19
N LEU A 155 -7.57 2.46 7.35
CA LEU A 155 -6.75 2.15 8.52
C LEU A 155 -7.43 2.60 9.83
N ALA A 156 -8.17 3.70 9.83
CA ALA A 156 -8.78 4.23 11.05
C ALA A 156 -9.84 3.26 11.58
N THR A 157 -10.77 2.84 10.73
CA THR A 157 -11.80 1.85 11.07
C THR A 157 -11.20 0.52 11.55
N VAL A 158 -10.14 0.06 10.89
CA VAL A 158 -9.45 -1.19 11.27
C VAL A 158 -8.74 -1.04 12.63
N MET A 159 -8.05 0.07 12.87
CA MET A 159 -7.36 0.32 14.14
C MET A 159 -8.32 0.57 15.31
N ASP A 160 -9.51 1.11 15.06
CA ASP A 160 -10.56 1.22 16.06
C ASP A 160 -11.08 -0.16 16.47
N ALA A 161 -11.33 -1.05 15.50
CA ALA A 161 -11.72 -2.44 15.79
C ALA A 161 -10.63 -3.20 16.56
N ILE A 162 -9.36 -3.03 16.19
CA ILE A 162 -8.21 -3.61 16.92
C ILE A 162 -8.16 -3.04 18.35
N SER A 163 -8.34 -1.73 18.51
CA SER A 163 -8.31 -1.08 19.83
C SER A 163 -9.47 -1.53 20.72
N ALA A 164 -10.64 -1.80 20.14
CA ALA A 164 -11.77 -2.36 20.88
C ALA A 164 -11.48 -3.79 21.36
N ARG A 165 -10.75 -4.59 20.56
CA ARG A 165 -10.41 -5.97 20.93
C ARG A 165 -9.21 -6.10 21.87
N PHE A 166 -8.25 -5.18 21.75
CA PHE A 166 -6.96 -5.15 22.46
C PHE A 166 -6.78 -3.79 23.16
N PRO A 167 -7.57 -3.47 24.20
CA PRO A 167 -7.62 -2.11 24.76
C PRO A 167 -6.27 -1.60 25.31
N ASP A 168 -5.38 -2.50 25.73
CA ASP A 168 -4.11 -2.16 26.38
C ASP A 168 -2.92 -2.11 25.41
N TRP A 169 -3.16 -2.33 24.11
CA TRP A 169 -2.06 -2.43 23.13
C TRP A 169 -1.18 -1.19 23.07
N ARG A 170 -1.76 0.01 23.27
CA ARG A 170 -1.03 1.27 23.31
C ARG A 170 -0.10 1.34 24.52
N SER A 171 -0.60 0.96 25.69
CA SER A 171 0.19 0.86 26.92
C SER A 171 1.31 -0.18 26.78
N ALA A 172 1.02 -1.32 26.14
CA ALA A 172 2.01 -2.37 25.90
C ALA A 172 3.08 -1.97 24.87
N ALA A 173 2.75 -1.14 23.87
CA ALA A 173 3.74 -0.53 22.97
C ALA A 173 4.69 0.40 23.75
N GLN A 174 4.16 1.28 24.60
CA GLN A 174 4.96 2.17 25.44
C GLN A 174 5.89 1.40 26.38
N ALA A 175 5.41 0.31 26.98
CA ALA A 175 6.23 -0.56 27.83
C ALA A 175 7.42 -1.19 27.09
N ARG A 176 7.34 -1.31 25.76
CA ARG A 176 8.43 -1.74 24.87
C ARG A 176 9.27 -0.57 24.34
N THR A 177 9.13 0.61 24.95
CA THR A 177 9.80 1.86 24.52
C THR A 177 9.44 2.32 23.10
N GLN A 178 8.33 1.83 22.53
CA GLN A 178 7.84 2.24 21.23
C GLN A 178 6.60 3.13 21.41
N ALA A 179 6.62 4.33 20.85
CA ALA A 179 5.45 5.20 20.91
C ALA A 179 4.31 4.58 20.09
N PRO A 180 3.04 4.58 20.56
CA PRO A 180 1.91 4.10 19.74
C PRO A 180 1.79 4.82 18.40
N ALA A 181 2.15 6.11 18.35
CA ALA A 181 2.21 6.87 17.11
C ALA A 181 3.26 6.35 16.13
N GLU A 182 4.37 5.79 16.62
CA GLU A 182 5.40 5.18 15.78
C GLU A 182 4.90 3.86 15.16
N VAL A 183 4.17 3.05 15.93
CA VAL A 183 3.50 1.84 15.41
C VAL A 183 2.57 2.20 14.26
N LEU A 184 1.74 3.24 14.44
CA LEU A 184 0.82 3.70 13.40
C LEU A 184 1.56 4.23 12.18
N ARG A 185 2.59 5.06 12.36
CA ARG A 185 3.42 5.59 11.26
C ARG A 185 4.09 4.48 10.45
N GLU A 186 4.62 3.44 11.11
CA GLU A 186 5.21 2.29 10.42
C GLU A 186 4.15 1.52 9.61
N VAL A 187 2.96 1.34 10.18
CA VAL A 187 1.83 0.69 9.51
C VAL A 187 1.35 1.49 8.29
N GLU A 188 1.20 2.81 8.43
CA GLU A 188 0.87 3.71 7.32
C GLU A 188 1.91 3.61 6.20
N GLY A 189 3.19 3.55 6.55
CA GLY A 189 4.27 3.32 5.59
C GLY A 189 4.14 1.99 4.84
N ILE A 190 3.77 0.91 5.53
CA ILE A 190 3.52 -0.40 4.90
C ILE A 190 2.35 -0.33 3.91
N LEU A 191 1.24 0.28 4.32
CA LEU A 191 0.05 0.42 3.47
C LEU A 191 0.33 1.31 2.26
N TYR A 192 1.08 2.40 2.45
CA TYR A 192 1.52 3.28 1.36
C TYR A 192 2.36 2.52 0.32
N MET A 193 3.32 1.70 0.75
CA MET A 193 4.11 0.88 -0.18
C MET A 193 3.23 -0.12 -0.94
N ASN A 194 2.31 -0.81 -0.25
CA ASN A 194 1.39 -1.74 -0.90
C ASN A 194 0.46 -1.03 -1.91
N ALA A 195 -0.02 0.17 -1.59
CA ALA A 195 -0.83 0.98 -2.50
C ALA A 195 -0.03 1.46 -3.72
N ALA A 196 1.25 1.81 -3.54
CA ALA A 196 2.13 2.16 -4.65
C ALA A 196 2.38 0.96 -5.58
N ASP A 197 2.67 -0.22 -5.03
CA ASP A 197 2.83 -1.46 -5.80
C ASP A 197 1.56 -1.80 -6.61
N GLU A 198 0.39 -1.63 -6.00
CA GLU A 198 -0.90 -1.84 -6.65
C GLU A 198 -1.17 -0.82 -7.77
N ALA A 199 -0.92 0.46 -7.54
CA ALA A 199 -1.05 1.49 -8.57
C ALA A 199 -0.10 1.23 -9.75
N ASN A 200 1.13 0.79 -9.48
CA ASN A 200 2.10 0.39 -10.50
C ASN A 200 1.60 -0.83 -11.30
N ALA A 201 1.01 -1.82 -10.62
CA ALA A 201 0.39 -2.97 -11.27
C ALA A 201 -0.80 -2.58 -12.16
N GLU A 202 -1.66 -1.67 -11.71
CA GLU A 202 -2.77 -1.12 -12.51
C GLU A 202 -2.26 -0.45 -13.79
N MET A 203 -1.18 0.34 -13.70
CA MET A 203 -0.53 0.95 -14.88
C MET A 203 0.00 -0.11 -15.85
N LEU A 204 0.67 -1.15 -15.35
CA LEU A 204 1.13 -2.26 -16.19
C LEU A 204 -0.04 -3.02 -16.83
N MET A 205 -1.14 -3.21 -16.10
CA MET A 205 -2.33 -3.90 -16.62
C MET A 205 -3.02 -3.12 -17.75
N ALA A 206 -2.94 -1.80 -17.75
CA ALA A 206 -3.46 -0.96 -18.83
C ALA A 206 -2.70 -1.14 -20.16
N LEU A 207 -1.50 -1.73 -20.14
CA LEU A 207 -0.77 -2.09 -21.37
C LEU A 207 -1.41 -3.29 -22.08
N PRO A 208 -1.38 -3.32 -23.43
CA PRO A 208 -1.67 -4.54 -24.18
C PRO A 208 -0.76 -5.68 -23.74
N LEU A 209 -1.31 -6.88 -23.57
CA LEU A 209 -0.59 -8.04 -23.01
C LEU A 209 0.75 -8.33 -23.71
N ARG A 210 0.80 -8.17 -25.04
CA ARG A 210 1.99 -8.44 -25.87
C ARG A 210 3.18 -7.50 -25.63
N VAL A 211 2.94 -6.31 -25.05
CA VAL A 211 3.99 -5.31 -24.77
C VAL A 211 4.23 -5.15 -23.28
N ARG A 212 3.49 -5.84 -22.41
CA ARG A 212 3.66 -5.72 -20.98
C ARG A 212 4.99 -6.35 -20.57
N PRO A 213 5.84 -5.64 -19.80
CA PRO A 213 7.05 -6.23 -19.24
C PRO A 213 6.75 -7.48 -18.41
N THR A 214 7.58 -8.51 -18.54
CA THR A 214 7.46 -9.76 -17.76
C THR A 214 8.57 -9.92 -16.72
N GLU A 215 9.66 -9.15 -16.87
CA GLU A 215 10.83 -9.17 -16.01
C GLU A 215 10.84 -7.97 -15.08
N ALA A 216 11.31 -8.16 -13.85
CA ALA A 216 11.26 -7.15 -12.79
C ALA A 216 11.99 -5.85 -13.16
N GLN A 217 13.21 -5.93 -13.71
CA GLN A 217 13.95 -4.73 -14.11
C GLN A 217 13.24 -3.97 -15.24
N ALA A 218 12.78 -4.68 -16.28
CA ALA A 218 12.07 -4.05 -17.39
C ALA A 218 10.75 -3.40 -16.95
N ALA A 219 10.05 -4.02 -15.99
CA ALA A 219 8.87 -3.42 -15.38
C ALA A 219 9.22 -2.16 -14.58
N ALA A 220 10.29 -2.19 -13.78
CA ALA A 220 10.75 -1.03 -13.00
C ALA A 220 11.14 0.15 -13.92
N ASP A 221 11.94 -0.10 -14.96
CA ASP A 221 12.35 0.92 -15.93
C ASP A 221 11.13 1.55 -16.61
N TRP A 222 10.16 0.71 -17.00
CA TRP A 222 8.92 1.18 -17.60
C TRP A 222 8.07 2.01 -16.62
N ILE A 223 7.93 1.57 -15.36
CA ILE A 223 7.18 2.27 -14.31
C ILE A 223 7.77 3.65 -14.07
N VAL A 224 9.09 3.76 -13.89
CA VAL A 224 9.77 5.04 -13.65
C VAL A 224 9.52 6.00 -14.81
N ALA A 225 9.69 5.55 -16.05
CA ALA A 225 9.45 6.37 -17.23
C ALA A 225 7.98 6.82 -17.37
N GLU A 226 7.03 5.96 -17.04
CA GLU A 226 5.61 6.30 -17.09
C GLU A 226 5.21 7.28 -15.96
N LEU A 227 5.78 7.13 -14.76
CA LEU A 227 5.58 8.07 -13.64
C LEU A 227 6.15 9.45 -13.96
N GLU A 228 7.36 9.51 -14.55
CA GLU A 228 7.98 10.73 -15.04
C GLU A 228 7.08 11.44 -16.07
N LYS A 229 6.60 10.70 -17.07
CA LYS A 229 5.69 11.22 -18.10
C LYS A 229 4.39 11.78 -17.52
N ARG A 230 3.91 11.24 -16.39
CA ARG A 230 2.70 11.71 -15.69
C ARG A 230 2.95 12.85 -14.70
N GLY A 231 4.22 13.22 -14.45
CA GLY A 231 4.58 14.23 -13.46
C GLY A 231 4.37 13.78 -12.00
N LEU A 232 4.36 12.47 -11.75
CA LEU A 232 4.15 11.89 -10.42
C LEU A 232 5.50 11.73 -9.70
N GLU A 233 6.07 12.85 -9.26
CA GLU A 233 7.45 12.93 -8.80
C GLU A 233 7.73 12.13 -7.53
N SER A 234 6.83 12.15 -6.55
CA SER A 234 7.01 11.41 -5.29
C SER A 234 7.00 9.89 -5.51
N GLU A 235 6.06 9.42 -6.34
CA GLU A 235 5.95 8.02 -6.73
C GLU A 235 7.14 7.59 -7.59
N ARG A 236 7.62 8.47 -8.49
CA ARG A 236 8.83 8.24 -9.30
C ARG A 236 10.05 8.04 -8.41
N GLN A 237 10.30 8.96 -7.48
CA GLN A 237 11.42 8.86 -6.53
C GLN A 237 11.34 7.59 -5.69
N LEU A 238 10.13 7.20 -5.27
CA LEU A 238 9.90 5.94 -4.56
C LEU A 238 10.28 4.72 -5.42
N ALA A 239 9.81 4.68 -6.67
CA ALA A 239 10.11 3.61 -7.60
C ALA A 239 11.60 3.53 -7.93
N GLU A 240 12.27 4.68 -8.11
CA GLU A 240 13.72 4.75 -8.35
C GLU A 240 14.54 4.23 -7.16
N ARG A 241 14.16 4.63 -5.94
CA ARG A 241 14.78 4.16 -4.70
C ARG A 241 14.67 2.64 -4.56
N ASP A 242 13.49 2.08 -4.85
CA ASP A 242 13.22 0.65 -4.74
C ASP A 242 13.85 -0.14 -5.91
N GLY A 243 14.07 0.51 -7.04
CA GLY A 243 14.70 -0.05 -8.24
C GLY A 243 13.95 -1.27 -8.75
N TRP A 244 14.67 -2.35 -9.04
CA TRP A 244 14.09 -3.58 -9.59
C TRP A 244 12.99 -4.21 -8.70
N ARG A 245 13.00 -3.94 -7.38
CA ARG A 245 11.98 -4.46 -6.46
C ARG A 245 10.60 -3.87 -6.72
N CYS A 246 10.53 -2.60 -7.15
CA CYS A 246 9.27 -1.97 -7.54
C CYS A 246 8.61 -2.76 -8.69
N GLY A 247 9.39 -3.12 -9.70
CA GLY A 247 8.91 -3.94 -10.81
C GLY A 247 8.54 -5.36 -10.40
N GLU A 248 9.33 -6.00 -9.52
CA GLU A 248 9.00 -7.34 -8.99
C GLU A 248 7.65 -7.35 -8.26
N ARG A 249 7.44 -6.40 -7.35
CA ARG A 249 6.23 -6.30 -6.52
C ARG A 249 5.00 -5.94 -7.37
N ALA A 250 5.14 -4.99 -8.31
CA ALA A 250 4.07 -4.68 -9.25
C ALA A 250 3.67 -5.90 -10.09
N LEU A 251 4.63 -6.67 -10.61
CA LEU A 251 4.35 -7.89 -11.36
C LEU A 251 3.72 -9.00 -10.51
N GLU A 252 4.05 -9.09 -9.23
CA GLU A 252 3.35 -9.98 -8.30
C GLU A 252 1.86 -9.61 -8.19
N VAL A 253 1.56 -8.32 -8.04
CA VAL A 253 0.17 -7.84 -7.96
C VAL A 253 -0.57 -8.04 -9.28
N VAL A 254 0.08 -7.81 -10.44
CA VAL A 254 -0.49 -8.14 -11.77
C VAL A 254 -0.92 -9.61 -11.82
N ARG A 255 -0.07 -10.52 -11.34
CA ARG A 255 -0.35 -11.98 -11.34
C ARG A 255 -1.53 -12.35 -10.44
N SER A 256 -1.86 -11.56 -9.42
CA SER A 256 -3.07 -11.76 -8.61
C SER A 256 -4.31 -11.12 -9.21
N LEU A 257 -4.20 -9.92 -9.80
CA LEU A 257 -5.34 -9.18 -10.36
C LEU A 257 -5.84 -9.78 -11.69
N GLU A 258 -4.95 -10.26 -12.56
CA GLU A 258 -5.33 -10.76 -13.88
C GLU A 258 -6.26 -11.98 -13.87
N PRO A 259 -6.04 -13.02 -13.05
CA PRO A 259 -6.97 -14.13 -12.95
C PRO A 259 -8.30 -13.70 -12.34
N VAL A 260 -8.28 -12.81 -11.35
CA VAL A 260 -9.47 -12.33 -10.66
C VAL A 260 -10.38 -11.55 -11.60
N ALA A 261 -9.80 -10.72 -12.49
CA ALA A 261 -10.53 -10.05 -13.56
C ALA A 261 -11.22 -11.04 -14.55
N LYS A 262 -10.81 -12.31 -14.57
CA LYS A 262 -11.41 -13.41 -15.36
C LYS A 262 -12.34 -14.30 -14.52
N GLY A 263 -12.62 -13.94 -13.27
CA GLY A 263 -13.40 -14.76 -12.34
C GLY A 263 -12.66 -15.97 -11.78
N ILE A 264 -11.33 -16.03 -11.93
CA ILE A 264 -10.50 -17.10 -11.39
C ILE A 264 -9.97 -16.65 -10.04
N GLN A 265 -10.27 -17.41 -8.99
CA GLN A 265 -9.69 -17.15 -7.67
C GLN A 265 -8.16 -17.28 -7.73
N CYS A 266 -7.48 -16.22 -7.32
CA CYS A 266 -6.04 -16.17 -7.20
C CYS A 266 -5.66 -15.50 -5.89
N GLU A 267 -4.47 -15.83 -5.40
CA GLU A 267 -3.98 -15.37 -4.12
C GLU A 267 -2.56 -14.82 -4.30
N ARG A 268 -2.32 -13.64 -3.71
CA ARG A 268 -1.00 -13.02 -3.59
C ARG A 268 -0.10 -13.82 -2.63
N LEU A 269 1.23 -13.80 -2.82
CA LEU A 269 2.14 -14.55 -1.95
C LEU A 269 2.05 -14.12 -0.48
N GLY A 270 1.84 -12.83 -0.24
CA GLY A 270 1.61 -12.26 1.10
C GLY A 270 0.41 -12.91 1.80
N THR A 271 -0.75 -12.93 1.14
CA THR A 271 -1.97 -13.55 1.65
C THR A 271 -1.79 -15.05 1.93
N ARG A 272 -1.10 -15.77 1.03
CA ARG A 272 -0.78 -17.19 1.25
C ARG A 272 0.05 -17.41 2.50
N THR A 273 1.07 -16.57 2.66
CA THR A 273 1.96 -16.62 3.82
C THR A 273 1.19 -16.36 5.10
N ALA A 274 0.31 -15.37 5.12
CA ALA A 274 -0.53 -15.06 6.27
C ALA A 274 -1.47 -16.23 6.61
N ARG A 275 -2.15 -16.82 5.61
CA ARG A 275 -2.98 -18.03 5.81
C ARG A 275 -2.19 -19.18 6.43
N MET A 276 -1.00 -19.48 5.91
CA MET A 276 -0.13 -20.52 6.47
C MET A 276 0.27 -20.24 7.92
N VAL A 277 0.53 -18.98 8.28
CA VAL A 277 0.82 -18.58 9.67
C VAL A 277 -0.38 -18.86 10.57
N ARG A 278 -1.58 -18.42 10.16
CA ARG A 278 -2.81 -18.66 10.92
C ARG A 278 -3.08 -20.15 11.13
N ASP A 279 -3.02 -20.95 10.06
CA ASP A 279 -3.29 -22.40 10.13
C ASP A 279 -2.31 -23.10 11.07
N ARG A 280 -1.04 -22.68 11.05
CA ARG A 280 -0.03 -23.19 11.98
C ARG A 280 -0.35 -22.83 13.43
N MET A 281 -0.70 -21.58 13.71
CA MET A 281 -1.02 -21.17 15.09
C MET A 281 -2.26 -21.90 15.63
N MET A 282 -3.28 -22.06 14.79
CA MET A 282 -4.53 -22.75 15.15
C MET A 282 -4.35 -24.25 15.39
N THR A 283 -3.38 -24.89 14.73
CA THR A 283 -3.06 -26.31 14.97
C THR A 283 -2.21 -26.50 16.22
N THR A 284 -1.30 -25.58 16.53
CA THR A 284 -0.45 -25.66 17.72
C THR A 284 -1.13 -25.22 19.02
N GLY A 285 -2.16 -24.36 18.96
CA GLY A 285 -2.88 -23.88 20.14
C GLY A 285 -3.91 -24.85 20.72
N ARG A 286 -4.07 -26.04 20.12
CA ARG A 286 -5.06 -27.07 20.53
C ARG A 286 -4.46 -28.25 21.31
N THR A 287 -3.17 -28.19 21.66
CA THR A 287 -2.46 -29.20 22.48
C THR A 287 -2.13 -28.64 23.84
#